data_AF-A0A1F2QG41-F1
#
_entry.id   AF-A0A1F2QG41-F1
#
_cell.length_a   1.000
_cell.length_b   1.000
_cell.length_c   1.000
_cell.angle_alpha   90.00
_cell.angle_beta   90.00
_cell.angle_gamma   90.00
#
_symmetry.space_group_name_H-M   'P 1'
#
loop_
_entity.id
_entity.type
_entity.pdbx_description
1 polymer ?
#
loop_
_entity_poly.entity_id
_entity_poly.type
_entity_poly.pdbx_seq_one_letter_code
_entity_poly.pdbx_strand_id
1 'polypeptide(L)'
;MGFRVTVTPEPGSELWSLTLGVDLSRTESNALFLCGDSILAWPTEGLAPGPQQNGVPGLERTGMFVSEVAARASGLRILYCQRAQAERAAAQLRAQLASVEIREETE
;
A
#
# COMPACT_ATOMS: atom_id res chain seq x y z
N MET A 1 0.47 15.95 4.73
CA MET A 1 0.36 14.68 3.99
C MET A 1 -0.14 13.63 4.98
N GLY A 2 -1.25 12.98 4.65
CA GLY A 2 -1.88 11.97 5.50
C GLY A 2 -1.80 10.60 4.84
N PHE A 3 -1.81 9.54 5.65
CA PHE A 3 -2.06 8.19 5.15
C PHE A 3 -2.91 7.41 6.13
N ARG A 4 -3.59 6.37 5.63
CA ARG A 4 -4.34 5.41 6.43
C ARG A 4 -3.96 4.02 6.00
N VAL A 5 -3.64 3.15 6.95
CA VAL A 5 -3.38 1.75 6.65
C VAL A 5 -4.27 0.85 7.51
N THR A 6 -4.98 -0.06 6.86
CA THR A 6 -5.89 -1.00 7.51
C THR A 6 -5.54 -2.42 7.11
N VAL A 7 -5.73 -3.34 8.06
CA VAL A 7 -5.57 -4.77 7.85
C VAL A 7 -6.89 -5.43 8.23
N THR A 8 -7.57 -6.01 7.25
CA THR A 8 -8.89 -6.63 7.45
C THR A 8 -8.93 -8.00 6.79
N PRO A 9 -9.71 -8.96 7.33
CA PRO A 9 -9.97 -10.20 6.62
C PRO A 9 -10.70 -9.91 5.30
N GLU A 10 -10.36 -10.65 4.26
CA GLU A 10 -11.00 -10.52 2.95
C GLU A 10 -12.36 -11.23 2.95
N PRO A 11 -13.47 -10.57 2.57
CA PRO A 11 -14.78 -11.20 2.54
C PRO A 11 -14.81 -12.41 1.59
N GLY A 12 -15.29 -13.56 2.09
CA GLY A 12 -15.42 -14.78 1.28
C GLY A 12 -14.11 -15.52 1.02
N SER A 13 -13.05 -15.22 1.77
CA SER A 13 -11.74 -15.84 1.64
C SER A 13 -11.07 -16.01 3.01
N GLU A 14 -10.04 -16.87 3.11
CA GLU A 14 -9.16 -16.96 4.28
C GLU A 14 -7.98 -15.96 4.22
N LEU A 15 -7.98 -15.09 3.20
CA LEU A 15 -6.95 -14.09 2.98
C LEU A 15 -7.13 -12.84 3.85
N TRP A 16 -6.04 -12.11 4.01
CA TRP A 16 -5.96 -10.85 4.72
C TRP A 16 -5.61 -9.73 3.75
N SER A 17 -6.43 -8.68 3.72
CA SER A 17 -6.24 -7.50 2.91
C SER A 17 -5.55 -6.40 3.72
N LEU A 18 -4.41 -5.93 3.22
CA LEU A 18 -3.81 -4.67 3.62
C LEU A 18 -4.26 -3.60 2.64
N THR A 19 -4.90 -2.55 3.14
CA THR A 19 -5.29 -1.38 2.35
C THR A 19 -4.53 -0.17 2.83
N LEU A 20 -3.86 0.54 1.91
CA LEU A 20 -3.14 1.78 2.16
C LEU A 20 -3.74 2.90 1.32
N GLY A 21 -4.32 3.90 1.97
CA GLY A 21 -4.69 5.17 1.36
C GLY A 21 -3.62 6.22 1.68
N VAL A 22 -3.27 7.06 0.71
CA VAL A 22 -2.38 8.21 0.92
C VAL A 22 -3.10 9.45 0.39
N ASP A 23 -3.29 10.43 1.26
CA ASP A 23 -3.96 11.67 0.95
C ASP A 23 -2.91 12.78 0.81
N LEU A 24 -2.73 13.22 -0.45
CA LEU A 24 -1.85 14.32 -0.82
C LEU A 24 -2.69 15.45 -1.42
N SER A 25 -2.48 16.67 -0.93
CA SER A 25 -2.94 17.86 -1.63
C SER A 25 -2.17 18.04 -2.95
N ARG A 26 -2.72 18.88 -3.84
CA ARG A 26 -2.05 19.22 -5.11
C ARG A 26 -0.64 19.79 -4.88
N THR A 27 -0.46 20.61 -3.84
CA THR A 27 0.84 21.19 -3.50
C THR A 27 1.83 20.12 -3.05
N GLU A 28 1.38 19.16 -2.23
CA GLU A 28 2.22 18.06 -1.72
C GLU A 28 2.58 17.05 -2.81
N SER A 29 1.63 16.72 -3.69
CA SER A 29 1.89 15.86 -4.85
C SER A 29 2.93 16.48 -5.80
N ASN A 30 2.82 17.78 -6.07
CA ASN A 30 3.83 18.50 -6.85
C ASN A 30 5.20 18.53 -6.16
N ALA A 31 5.23 18.71 -4.83
CA ALA A 31 6.48 18.70 -4.08
C ALA A 31 7.18 17.33 -4.15
N LEU A 32 6.44 16.23 -3.97
CA LEU A 32 6.97 14.87 -4.11
C LEU A 32 7.52 14.60 -5.51
N PHE A 33 6.83 15.06 -6.56
CA PHE A 33 7.31 14.92 -7.93
C PHE A 33 8.64 15.67 -8.15
N LEU A 34 8.76 16.90 -7.61
CA LEU A 34 9.95 17.73 -7.77
C LEU A 34 11.14 17.26 -6.93
N CYS A 35 10.90 16.71 -5.74
CA CYS A 35 11.93 16.20 -4.83
C CYS A 35 12.42 14.78 -5.17
N GLY A 36 11.78 14.12 -6.13
CA GLY A 36 11.97 12.70 -6.41
C GLY A 36 10.97 11.86 -5.61
N ASP A 37 10.08 11.19 -6.33
CA ASP A 37 9.06 10.35 -5.72
C ASP A 37 9.68 9.17 -4.96
N SER A 38 9.05 8.78 -3.86
CA SER A 38 9.52 7.68 -3.03
C SER A 38 8.82 6.38 -3.41
N ILE A 39 9.58 5.29 -3.43
CA ILE A 39 9.01 3.95 -3.66
C ILE A 39 8.65 3.35 -2.32
N LEU A 40 7.38 2.96 -2.17
CA LEU A 40 6.92 2.08 -1.13
C LEU A 40 7.15 0.64 -1.57
N ALA A 41 7.93 -0.11 -0.82
CA ALA A 41 8.15 -1.54 -1.03
C ALA A 41 7.50 -2.36 0.10
N TRP A 42 7.10 -3.59 -0.19
CA TRP A 42 6.52 -4.50 0.79
C TRP A 42 7.04 -5.93 0.60
N PRO A 43 7.01 -6.75 1.68
CA PRO A 43 7.46 -8.13 1.61
C PRO A 43 6.62 -8.95 0.63
N THR A 44 7.27 -9.90 -0.04
CA THR A 44 6.58 -10.85 -0.94
C THR A 44 6.17 -12.12 -0.23
N GLU A 45 6.70 -12.33 0.97
CA GLU A 45 6.49 -13.53 1.76
C GLU A 45 5.02 -13.69 2.16
N GLY A 46 4.37 -14.69 1.55
CA GLY A 46 2.98 -15.00 1.79
C GLY A 46 2.00 -14.03 1.15
N LEU A 47 2.43 -13.31 0.11
CA LEU A 47 1.50 -12.68 -0.82
C LEU A 47 0.57 -13.74 -1.39
N ALA A 48 -0.73 -13.43 -1.39
CA ALA A 48 -1.67 -14.21 -2.17
C ALA A 48 -1.52 -13.81 -3.65
N PRO A 49 -1.61 -14.76 -4.59
CA PRO A 49 -1.56 -14.44 -6.01
C PRO A 49 -2.63 -13.41 -6.34
N GLY A 50 -2.24 -12.34 -7.01
CA GLY A 50 -3.14 -11.26 -7.40
C GLY A 50 -4.30 -11.79 -8.26
N PRO A 51 -5.44 -11.07 -8.32
CA PRO A 51 -6.54 -11.44 -9.20
C PRO A 51 -6.02 -11.58 -10.64
N GLN A 52 -6.30 -12.72 -11.26
CA GLN A 52 -5.92 -12.96 -12.65
C GLN A 52 -6.55 -11.87 -13.54
N GLN A 53 -5.72 -11.08 -14.21
CA GLN A 53 -6.19 -10.27 -15.32
C GLN A 53 -5.97 -11.07 -16.60
N ASN A 54 -7.07 -11.37 -17.30
CA ASN A 54 -7.06 -12.07 -18.60
C ASN A 54 -6.37 -13.45 -18.58
N GLY A 55 -6.52 -14.22 -17.51
CA GLY A 55 -5.94 -15.57 -17.39
C GLY A 55 -4.41 -15.59 -17.17
N VAL A 56 -3.79 -14.43 -17.01
CA VAL A 56 -2.38 -14.31 -16.62
C VAL A 56 -2.35 -14.05 -15.11
N PRO A 57 -1.53 -14.78 -14.32
CA PRO A 57 -1.24 -14.41 -12.94
C PRO A 57 -0.81 -12.95 -12.92
N GLY A 58 -1.53 -12.10 -12.18
CA GLY A 58 -1.15 -10.69 -12.06
C GLY A 58 0.28 -10.62 -11.56
N LEU A 59 1.13 -9.83 -12.22
CA LEU A 59 2.51 -9.61 -11.78
C LEU A 59 2.49 -9.15 -10.31
N GLU A 60 3.19 -9.89 -9.46
CA GLU A 60 3.37 -9.53 -8.06
C GLU A 60 4.21 -8.26 -8.01
N ARG A 61 3.52 -7.12 -7.85
CA ARG A 61 4.21 -5.85 -7.61
C ARG A 61 4.79 -5.91 -6.21
N THR A 62 6.07 -5.63 -6.11
CA THR A 62 6.83 -5.58 -4.85
C THR A 62 7.02 -4.15 -4.35
N GLY A 63 6.60 -3.17 -5.14
CA GLY A 63 6.59 -1.77 -4.76
C GLY A 63 5.78 -0.88 -5.69
N MET A 64 5.53 0.33 -5.23
CA MET A 64 4.75 1.37 -5.92
C MET A 64 5.21 2.76 -5.46
N PHE A 65 5.18 3.72 -6.36
CA PHE A 65 5.46 5.11 -6.00
C PHE A 65 4.39 5.69 -5.07
N VAL A 66 4.77 6.54 -4.13
CA VAL A 66 3.84 7.21 -3.19
C VAL A 66 2.79 8.01 -3.97
N SER A 67 3.19 8.74 -5.01
CA SER A 67 2.24 9.49 -5.83
C SER A 67 1.26 8.58 -6.59
N GLU A 68 1.68 7.38 -7.00
CA GLU A 68 0.80 6.40 -7.64
C GLU A 68 -0.22 5.85 -6.64
N VAL A 69 0.19 5.60 -5.38
CA VAL A 69 -0.76 5.20 -4.32
C VAL A 69 -1.78 6.32 -4.07
N ALA A 70 -1.33 7.56 -3.97
CA ALA A 70 -2.20 8.71 -3.73
C ALA A 70 -3.17 9.00 -4.90
N ALA A 71 -2.77 8.67 -6.13
CA ALA A 71 -3.63 8.82 -7.31
C ALA A 71 -4.75 7.76 -7.40
N ARG A 72 -4.69 6.69 -6.60
CA ARG A 72 -5.71 5.63 -6.59
C ARG A 72 -6.84 5.98 -5.64
N ALA A 73 -8.03 6.19 -6.18
CA ALA A 73 -9.24 6.46 -5.38
C ALA A 73 -9.56 5.36 -4.34
N SER A 74 -9.19 4.10 -4.61
CA SER A 74 -9.36 2.98 -3.69
C SER A 74 -8.15 2.71 -2.78
N GLY A 75 -7.07 3.49 -2.94
CA GLY A 75 -5.77 3.18 -2.35
C GLY A 75 -5.07 1.96 -2.98
N LEU A 76 -3.94 1.60 -2.38
CA LEU A 76 -3.20 0.38 -2.64
C LEU A 76 -3.79 -0.77 -1.82
N ARG A 77 -4.04 -1.90 -2.47
CA ARG A 77 -4.53 -3.12 -1.82
C ARG A 77 -3.58 -4.28 -2.08
N ILE A 78 -3.16 -4.96 -1.00
CA ILE A 78 -2.24 -6.10 -1.03
C ILE A 78 -2.88 -7.25 -0.25
N LEU A 79 -2.86 -8.46 -0.80
CA LEU A 79 -3.42 -9.64 -0.15
C LEU A 79 -2.33 -10.55 0.38
N TYR A 80 -2.51 -11.04 1.60
CA TYR A 80 -1.64 -11.99 2.26
C TYR A 80 -2.41 -13.22 2.73
N CYS A 81 -1.74 -14.37 2.76
CA CYS A 81 -2.31 -15.62 3.28
C CYS A 81 -2.49 -15.60 4.80
N GLN A 82 -1.66 -14.84 5.52
CA GLN A 82 -1.71 -14.77 6.99
C GLN A 82 -1.77 -13.33 7.50
N ARG A 83 -2.55 -13.14 8.57
CA ARG A 83 -2.64 -11.86 9.30
C ARG A 83 -1.27 -11.30 9.68
N ALA A 84 -0.40 -12.13 10.23
CA ALA A 84 0.92 -11.72 10.69
C ALA A 84 1.84 -11.24 9.55
N GLN A 85 1.58 -11.63 8.31
CA GLN A 85 2.30 -11.12 7.13
C GLN A 85 1.75 -9.76 6.73
N ALA A 86 0.42 -9.61 6.67
CA ALA A 86 -0.22 -8.32 6.43
C ALA A 86 0.17 -7.27 7.48
N GLU A 87 0.20 -7.62 8.76
CA GLU A 87 0.60 -6.69 9.83
C GLU A 87 2.08 -6.28 9.73
N ARG A 88 2.98 -7.20 9.36
CA ARG A 88 4.40 -6.88 9.12
C ARG A 88 4.57 -5.94 7.94
N ALA A 89 3.87 -6.20 6.84
CA ALA A 89 3.86 -5.31 5.69
C ALA A 89 3.32 -3.92 6.04
N ALA A 90 2.24 -3.84 6.83
CA ALA A 90 1.68 -2.58 7.30
C ALA A 90 2.69 -1.80 8.15
N ALA A 91 3.39 -2.47 9.08
CA ALA A 91 4.44 -1.84 9.87
C ALA A 91 5.59 -1.30 9.01
N GLN A 92 6.00 -2.04 7.97
CA GLN A 92 7.04 -1.61 7.04
C GLN A 92 6.60 -0.40 6.20
N LEU A 93 5.36 -0.38 5.74
CA LEU A 93 4.80 0.74 4.98
C LEU A 93 4.68 2.00 5.85
N ARG A 94 4.24 1.85 7.11
CA ARG A 94 4.23 2.95 8.09
C ARG A 94 5.62 3.55 8.27
N ALA A 95 6.64 2.72 8.46
CA ALA A 95 8.02 3.18 8.65
C ALA A 95 8.56 3.93 7.43
N GLN A 96 8.26 3.44 6.22
CA GLN A 96 8.64 4.13 4.98
C GLN A 96 7.93 5.47 4.82
N LEU A 97 6.62 5.53 5.07
CA LEU A 97 5.85 6.79 4.98
C LEU A 97 6.30 7.82 6.03
N ALA A 98 6.60 7.37 7.25
CA ALA A 98 7.17 8.23 8.28
C ALA A 98 8.53 8.81 7.88
N SER A 99 9.37 8.05 7.15
CA SER A 99 10.69 8.52 6.69
C SER A 99 10.61 9.64 5.64
N VAL A 100 9.45 9.78 4.98
CA VAL A 100 9.16 10.84 4.00
C VAL A 100 8.16 11.86 4.57
N GLU A 101 8.04 11.92 5.90
CA GLU A 101 7.23 12.88 6.65
C GLU A 101 5.71 12.81 6.37
N ILE A 102 5.21 11.70 5.83
CA ILE A 102 3.78 11.45 5.66
C ILE A 102 3.26 10.80 6.95
N ARG A 103 2.28 11.43 7.60
CA ARG A 103 1.80 11.02 8.93
C ARG A 103 0.55 10.15 8.83
N GLU A 104 0.43 9.20 9.74
CA GLU A 104 -0.78 8.37 9.84
C GLU A 104 -1.93 9.21 10.39
N GLU A 105 -3.05 9.23 9.68
CA GLU A 105 -4.29 9.82 10.17
C GLU A 105 -4.95 8.79 11.07
N THR A 106 -4.96 9.07 12.38
CA THR A 106 -5.77 8.31 13.33
C THR A 106 -7.16 8.92 13.31
N GLU A 107 -8.18 8.14 12.93
CA GLU A 107 -9.59 8.56 13.02
C GLU A 107 -9.98 8.96 14.46
#